data_AF-A0A660YZS8-F1
#
_entry.id   AF-A0A660YZS8-F1
#
_cell.length_a   1.000
_cell.length_b   1.000
_cell.length_c   1.000
_cell.angle_alpha   90.00
_cell.angle_beta   90.00
_cell.angle_gamma   90.00
#
_symmetry.space_group_name_H-M   'P 1'
#
loop_
_entity.id
_entity.type
_entity.pdbx_description
1 polymer ?
#
loop_
_entity_poly.entity_id
_entity_poly.type
_entity_poly.pdbx_seq_one_letter_code
_entity_poly.pdbx_strand_id
1 'polypeptide(L)'
;MAEKIYEDYEIINIGNHKSITLSDLITLIEKTVNKKAIIDRLEEQPGDVSQTWAEISKAKNILNWQPQTDISDGMEEFVNWVKM
;
A
#
# COMPACT_ATOMS: atom_id res chain seq x y z
N MET A 1 12.31 15.48 -32.11
CA MET A 1 11.33 14.39 -32.29
C MET A 1 10.14 14.77 -31.46
N ALA A 2 8.98 15.00 -32.08
CA ALA A 2 7.78 15.47 -31.38
C ALA A 2 7.19 14.33 -30.55
N GLU A 3 6.87 14.61 -29.28
CA GLU A 3 6.13 13.70 -28.40
C GLU A 3 4.75 13.41 -29.01
N LYS A 4 4.44 12.13 -29.16
CA LYS A 4 3.16 11.68 -29.68
C LYS A 4 2.13 11.84 -28.56
N ILE A 5 1.29 12.87 -28.64
CA ILE A 5 0.19 13.10 -27.70
C ILE A 5 -0.86 12.01 -27.95
N TYR A 6 -1.03 11.09 -27.00
CA TYR A 6 -2.16 10.17 -26.98
C TYR A 6 -3.34 10.90 -26.32
N GLU A 7 -4.27 11.42 -27.11
CA GLU A 7 -5.39 12.24 -26.61
C GLU A 7 -6.52 11.44 -25.91
N ASP A 8 -6.45 10.09 -25.85
CA ASP A 8 -7.56 9.25 -25.36
C ASP A 8 -7.22 8.34 -24.15
N TYR A 9 -6.13 8.57 -23.42
CA TYR A 9 -5.79 7.73 -22.25
C TYR A 9 -5.50 8.53 -20.98
N GLU A 10 -5.96 7.97 -19.86
CA GLU A 10 -5.77 8.55 -18.54
C GLU A 10 -4.84 7.66 -17.69
N ILE A 11 -3.74 8.24 -17.19
CA ILE A 11 -2.92 7.60 -16.16
C ILE A 11 -3.61 7.82 -14.80
N ILE A 12 -3.96 6.75 -14.10
CA ILE A 12 -4.70 6.79 -12.83
C ILE A 12 -3.96 5.92 -11.80
N ASN A 13 -3.64 6.51 -10.64
CA ASN A 13 -3.09 5.76 -9.51
C ASN A 13 -4.20 4.99 -8.80
N ILE A 14 -3.97 3.69 -8.57
CA ILE A 14 -4.82 2.84 -7.74
C ILE A 14 -3.99 2.37 -6.56
N GLY A 15 -4.39 2.78 -5.35
CA GLY A 15 -3.67 2.47 -4.13
C GLY A 15 -4.33 3.06 -2.91
N ASN A 16 -3.71 2.87 -1.75
CA ASN A 16 -4.19 3.48 -0.51
C ASN A 16 -3.64 4.91 -0.37
N HIS A 17 -4.50 5.84 0.05
CA HIS A 17 -4.13 7.23 0.34
C HIS A 17 -3.71 7.42 1.81
N LYS A 18 -3.88 6.39 2.65
CA LYS A 18 -3.41 6.37 4.04
C LYS A 18 -2.07 5.63 4.10
N SER A 19 -1.05 6.29 4.64
CA SER A 19 0.26 5.68 4.91
C SER A 19 0.26 4.92 6.24
N ILE A 20 1.05 3.86 6.32
CA ILE A 20 1.36 3.11 7.55
C ILE A 20 2.88 3.04 7.71
N THR A 21 3.38 3.12 8.95
CA THR A 21 4.81 2.92 9.20
C THR A 21 5.17 1.43 9.13
N LEU A 22 6.42 1.10 8.83
CA LEU A 22 6.89 -0.29 8.88
C LEU A 22 6.71 -0.91 10.28
N SER A 23 6.96 -0.12 11.34
CA SER A 23 6.77 -0.56 12.73
C SER A 23 5.31 -0.90 13.06
N ASP A 24 4.37 -0.08 12.58
CA ASP A 24 2.93 -0.34 12.77
C ASP A 24 2.47 -1.55 11.96
N LEU A 25 2.98 -1.72 10.74
CA LEU A 25 2.71 -2.89 9.91
C LEU A 25 3.23 -4.18 10.57
N ILE A 26 4.45 -4.18 11.10
CA ILE A 26 4.99 -5.31 11.87
C ILE A 26 4.09 -5.60 13.07
N THR A 27 3.71 -4.58 13.83
CA THR A 27 2.82 -4.72 14.99
C THR A 27 1.46 -5.30 14.61
N LEU A 28 0.90 -4.90 13.47
CA LEU A 28 -0.34 -5.45 12.94
C LEU A 28 -0.19 -6.94 12.62
N ILE A 29 0.87 -7.32 11.90
CA ILE A 29 1.17 -8.72 11.58
C ILE A 29 1.30 -9.54 12.87
N GLU A 30 2.09 -9.10 13.85
CA GLU A 30 2.29 -9.80 15.13
C GLU A 30 0.96 -10.11 15.83
N LYS A 31 0.03 -9.14 15.83
CA LYS A 31 -1.31 -9.30 16.40
C LYS A 31 -2.13 -10.32 15.60
N THR A 32 -2.16 -10.20 14.28
CA THR A 32 -2.94 -11.10 13.41
C THR A 32 -2.45 -12.55 13.46
N VAL A 33 -1.13 -12.78 13.56
CA VAL A 33 -0.56 -14.13 13.66
C VAL A 33 -0.40 -14.63 15.11
N ASN A 34 -0.66 -13.77 16.10
CA ASN A 34 -0.43 -14.01 17.53
C ASN A 34 1.01 -14.50 17.84
N LYS A 35 2.00 -13.85 17.24
CA LYS A 35 3.43 -14.20 17.41
C LYS A 35 4.30 -12.95 17.29
N LYS A 36 5.30 -12.83 18.17
CA LYS A 36 6.28 -11.74 18.10
C LYS A 36 7.31 -11.96 16.99
N ALA A 37 7.60 -10.89 16.27
CA ALA A 37 8.64 -10.85 15.28
C ALA A 37 10.01 -10.77 15.96
N ILE A 38 11.00 -11.50 15.43
CA ILE A 38 12.40 -11.30 15.79
C ILE A 38 12.91 -10.21 14.85
N ILE A 39 13.11 -9.00 15.38
CA ILE A 39 13.49 -7.83 14.59
C ILE A 39 15.01 -7.66 14.62
N ASP A 40 15.65 -7.78 13.47
CA ASP A 40 17.02 -7.35 13.23
C ASP A 40 17.01 -6.00 12.53
N ARG A 41 17.63 -4.98 13.13
CA ARG A 41 17.59 -3.60 12.62
C ARG A 41 18.84 -3.34 11.79
N LEU A 42 18.61 -3.09 10.50
CA LEU A 42 19.67 -2.80 9.53
C LEU A 42 19.66 -1.31 9.15
N GLU A 43 20.71 -0.88 8.46
CA GLU A 43 20.81 0.47 7.90
C GLU A 43 19.75 0.69 6.80
N GLU A 44 19.43 1.96 6.56
CA GLU A 44 18.51 2.36 5.49
C GLU A 44 19.04 1.94 4.13
N GLN A 45 18.16 1.43 3.28
CA GLN A 45 18.55 0.98 1.95
C GLN A 45 18.69 2.16 1.00
N PRO A 46 19.81 2.28 0.26
CA PRO A 46 19.97 3.33 -0.74
C PRO A 46 18.88 3.23 -1.82
N GLY A 47 18.11 4.30 -2.01
CA GLY A 47 17.03 4.38 -3.00
C GLY A 47 15.62 4.24 -2.42
N ASP A 48 15.49 3.86 -1.15
CA ASP A 48 14.20 3.88 -0.47
C ASP A 48 13.74 5.32 -0.19
N VAL A 49 12.44 5.55 -0.36
CA VAL A 49 11.79 6.80 0.05
C VAL A 49 11.26 6.67 1.47
N SER A 50 11.43 7.71 2.28
CA SER A 50 10.99 7.69 3.69
C SER A 50 9.46 7.62 3.84
N GLN A 51 8.71 8.14 2.87
CA GLN A 51 7.26 8.12 2.87
C GLN A 51 6.73 8.11 1.43
N THR A 52 5.71 7.29 1.18
CA THR A 52 5.00 7.23 -0.10
C THR A 52 3.52 6.93 0.12
N TRP A 53 2.66 7.45 -0.75
CA TRP A 53 1.22 7.21 -0.77
C TRP A 53 0.67 7.45 -2.18
N ALA A 54 -0.51 6.87 -2.46
CA ALA A 54 -1.18 7.13 -3.73
C ALA A 54 -1.99 8.44 -3.67
N GLU A 55 -1.75 9.35 -4.62
CA GLU A 55 -2.69 10.43 -4.94
C GLU A 55 -3.84 9.81 -5.73
N ILE A 56 -5.05 9.75 -5.15
CA ILE A 56 -6.20 9.01 -5.71
C ILE A 56 -7.36 9.91 -6.15
N SER A 57 -7.20 11.23 -6.14
CA SER A 57 -8.28 12.17 -6.50
C SER A 57 -8.81 11.88 -7.91
N LYS A 58 -7.92 11.51 -8.83
CA LYS A 58 -8.30 11.14 -10.21
C LYS A 58 -9.14 9.86 -10.27
N ALA A 59 -8.78 8.83 -9.52
CA ALA A 59 -9.56 7.60 -9.43
C ALA A 59 -10.95 7.85 -8.83
N LYS A 60 -11.02 8.70 -7.79
CA LYS A 60 -12.28 9.11 -7.18
C LYS A 60 -13.18 9.87 -8.15
N ASN A 61 -12.62 10.79 -8.92
CA ASN A 61 -13.40 11.66 -9.79
C ASN A 61 -13.85 10.96 -11.09
N ILE A 62 -12.97 10.17 -11.72
CA ILE A 62 -13.23 9.55 -13.03
C ILE A 62 -13.91 8.19 -12.87
N LEU A 63 -13.46 7.39 -11.91
CA LEU A 63 -13.92 6.00 -11.74
C LEU A 63 -14.94 5.83 -10.60
N ASN A 64 -15.25 6.89 -9.86
CA ASN A 64 -15.99 6.82 -8.61
C ASN A 64 -15.39 5.76 -7.64
N TRP A 65 -14.06 5.65 -7.64
CA TRP A 65 -13.33 4.61 -6.92
C TRP A 65 -12.62 5.15 -5.68
N GLN A 66 -12.59 4.34 -4.63
CA GLN A 66 -11.73 4.53 -3.45
C GLN A 66 -11.50 3.18 -2.77
N PRO A 67 -10.35 2.97 -2.09
CA PRO A 67 -10.11 1.73 -1.34
C PRO A 67 -11.19 1.55 -0.26
N GLN A 68 -11.75 0.35 -0.15
CA GLN A 68 -12.83 0.04 0.81
C GLN A 68 -12.38 -0.91 1.93
N THR A 69 -11.25 -1.57 1.77
CA THR A 69 -10.69 -2.49 2.77
C THR A 69 -9.67 -1.75 3.61
N ASP A 70 -9.89 -1.71 4.92
CA ASP A 70 -8.87 -1.23 5.85
C ASP A 70 -7.72 -2.25 5.95
N ILE A 71 -6.52 -1.77 6.27
CA ILE A 71 -5.32 -2.61 6.27
C ILE A 71 -5.40 -3.75 7.31
N SER A 72 -6.11 -3.55 8.41
CA SER A 72 -6.37 -4.59 9.42
C SER A 72 -7.14 -5.77 8.82
N ASP A 73 -8.22 -5.45 8.11
CA ASP A 73 -9.15 -6.44 7.58
C ASP A 73 -8.47 -7.23 6.45
N GLY A 74 -7.77 -6.51 5.57
CA GLY A 74 -6.96 -7.13 4.51
C GLY A 74 -5.82 -8.00 5.06
N MET A 75 -5.22 -7.63 6.20
CA MET A 75 -4.19 -8.45 6.84
C MET A 75 -4.77 -9.75 7.41
N GLU A 76 -5.94 -9.71 8.03
CA GLU A 76 -6.63 -10.91 8.52
C GLU A 76 -6.96 -11.87 7.38
N GLU A 77 -7.55 -11.37 6.29
CA GLU A 77 -7.84 -12.15 5.09
C GLU A 77 -6.56 -12.75 4.48
N PHE A 78 -5.50 -11.95 4.38
CA PHE A 78 -4.22 -12.40 3.83
C PHE A 78 -3.60 -13.52 4.68
N VAL A 79 -3.55 -13.36 6.00
CA VAL A 79 -3.03 -14.40 6.90
C VAL A 79 -3.86 -15.67 6.84
N ASN A 80 -5.19 -15.54 6.74
CA ASN A 80 -6.07 -16.69 6.58
C ASN A 80 -5.80 -17.43 5.27
N TRP A 81 -5.58 -16.71 4.16
CA TRP A 81 -5.21 -17.30 2.87
C TRP A 81 -3.84 -18.02 2.92
N VAL A 82 -2.82 -17.44 3.55
CA VAL A 82 -1.48 -18.07 3.67
C VAL A 82 -1.50 -19.36 4.48
N LYS A 83 -2.43 -19.50 5.43
CA LYS A 83 -2.58 -20.69 6.27
C LYS A 83 -3.32 -21.84 5.58
N MET A 84 -3.95 -21.60 4.43
CA MET A 84 -4.62 -22.64 3.61
C MET A 84 -3.60 -23.52 2.91
#